data_AF-A0A0F3RNM0-F1
#
_entry.id   AF-A0A0F3RNM0-F1
#
_cell.length_a   1.000
_cell.length_b   1.000
_cell.length_c   1.000
_cell.angle_alpha   90.00
_cell.angle_beta   90.00
_cell.angle_gamma   90.00
#
_symmetry.space_group_name_H-M   'P 1'
#
loop_
_entity.id
_entity.type
_entity.pdbx_description
1 polymer ?
#
loop_
_entity_poly.entity_id
_entity_poly.type
_entity_poly.pdbx_seq_one_letter_code
_entity_poly.pdbx_strand_id
1 'polypeptide(L)'
;GISIEWVVLRNRLSNLDAINKRNINYVLEQLAKRICFKNVSGFSERVIFKELFLDGLTLLDLTQVKLSRSLNIAHVAARQELRDFLNCINIDKIIDATKNKAAAV
;
A
#
# COMPACT_ATOMS: atom_id res chain seq x y z
N GLY A 1 -17.18 -21.24 -4.42
CA GLY A 1 -17.78 -19.89 -4.36
C GLY A 1 -16.69 -18.85 -4.52
N ILE A 2 -16.96 -17.75 -5.21
CA ILE A 2 -16.00 -16.65 -5.36
C ILE A 2 -15.95 -15.92 -4.01
N SER A 3 -14.85 -16.09 -3.28
CA SER A 3 -14.64 -15.42 -1.98
C SER A 3 -13.96 -14.09 -2.22
N ILE A 4 -14.56 -13.00 -1.75
CA ILE A 4 -13.98 -11.65 -1.84
C ILE A 4 -13.06 -11.46 -0.63
N GLU A 5 -11.77 -11.19 -0.85
CA GLU A 5 -10.88 -10.73 0.20
C GLU A 5 -11.02 -9.21 0.35
N TRP A 6 -11.60 -8.76 1.48
CA TRP A 6 -11.72 -7.34 1.76
C TRP A 6 -10.52 -6.84 2.57
N VAL A 7 -9.75 -5.94 1.96
CA VAL A 7 -8.58 -5.31 2.58
C VAL A 7 -8.89 -3.85 2.90
N VAL A 8 -8.63 -3.44 4.13
CA VAL A 8 -8.82 -2.06 4.60
C VAL A 8 -7.46 -1.47 4.93
N LEU A 9 -7.15 -0.34 4.31
CA LEU A 9 -5.94 0.44 4.59
C LEU A 9 -6.32 1.76 5.25
N ARG A 10 -5.46 2.22 6.17
CA ARG A 10 -5.56 3.56 6.75
C ARG A 10 -4.53 4.51 6.15
N ASN A 11 -5.00 5.65 5.67
CA ASN A 11 -4.12 6.75 5.33
C ASN A 11 -3.54 7.40 6.61
N ARG A 12 -2.23 7.65 6.65
CA ARG A 12 -1.49 8.18 7.80
C ARG A 12 -1.14 9.65 7.55
N LEU A 13 -1.94 10.53 8.15
CA LEU A 13 -1.89 11.98 7.98
C LEU A 13 -0.72 12.68 8.69
N SER A 14 -0.09 12.05 9.68
CA SER A 14 1.07 12.62 10.36
C SER A 14 1.97 11.54 10.94
N ASN A 15 3.25 11.86 11.18
CA ASN A 15 4.21 10.92 11.77
C ASN A 15 4.28 10.97 13.30
N LEU A 16 3.52 11.88 13.92
CA LEU A 16 3.46 12.02 15.38
C LEU A 16 2.71 10.84 16.00
N ASP A 17 3.33 10.13 16.93
CA ASP A 17 2.69 9.03 17.66
C ASP A 17 1.68 9.59 18.67
N ALA A 18 0.44 9.73 18.20
CA ALA A 18 -0.67 10.25 18.99
C ALA A 18 -1.48 9.08 19.57
N ILE A 19 -1.93 9.22 20.82
CA ILE A 19 -2.80 8.25 21.52
C ILE A 19 -4.01 7.87 20.65
N ASN A 20 -4.61 8.86 19.98
CA ASN A 20 -5.75 8.64 19.09
C ASN A 20 -5.43 7.69 17.93
N LYS A 21 -4.20 7.67 17.40
CA LYS A 21 -3.82 6.73 16.33
C LYS A 21 -3.73 5.29 16.82
N ARG A 22 -3.22 5.10 18.04
CA ARG A 22 -3.17 3.79 18.70
C ARG A 22 -4.58 3.28 18.97
N ASN A 23 -5.44 4.14 19.52
CA ASN A 23 -6.85 3.81 19.78
C ASN A 23 -7.59 3.42 18.49
N ILE A 24 -7.43 4.21 17.41
CA ILE A 24 -8.04 3.88 16.11
C ILE A 24 -7.51 2.54 15.59
N ASN A 25 -6.21 2.25 15.75
CA ASN A 25 -5.67 0.97 15.30
C ASN A 25 -6.30 -0.19 16.06
N TYR A 26 -6.34 -0.08 17.37
CA TYR A 26 -6.94 -1.09 18.24
C TYR A 26 -8.40 -1.34 17.89
N VAL A 27 -9.20 -0.29 17.70
CA VAL A 27 -10.62 -0.42 17.31
C VAL A 27 -10.76 -1.10 15.95
N LEU A 28 -9.92 -0.76 14.97
CA LEU A 28 -9.96 -1.42 13.66
C LEU A 28 -9.56 -2.89 13.72
N GLU A 29 -8.61 -3.26 14.57
CA GLU A 29 -8.24 -4.66 14.80
C GLU A 29 -9.40 -5.46 15.42
N GLN A 30 -10.19 -4.86 16.31
CA GLN A 30 -11.39 -5.51 16.85
C GLN A 30 -12.50 -5.61 15.79
N LEU A 31 -12.71 -4.56 14.99
CA LEU A 31 -13.70 -4.56 13.91
C LEU A 31 -13.35 -5.56 12.80
N ALA A 32 -12.07 -5.72 12.47
CA ALA A 32 -11.57 -6.67 11.48
C ALA A 32 -12.06 -8.09 11.76
N LYS A 33 -12.06 -8.50 13.03
CA LYS A 33 -12.54 -9.82 13.47
C LYS A 33 -14.05 -10.00 13.29
N ARG A 34 -14.81 -8.92 13.40
CA ARG A 34 -16.28 -8.95 13.41
C ARG A 34 -16.89 -8.77 12.02
N ILE A 35 -16.24 -7.98 11.16
CA ILE A 35 -16.71 -7.65 9.81
C ILE A 35 -15.89 -8.39 8.73
N CYS A 36 -14.95 -9.25 9.14
CA CYS A 36 -14.17 -10.11 8.26
C CYS A 36 -13.37 -9.35 7.17
N PHE A 37 -12.73 -8.24 7.55
CA PHE A 37 -11.74 -7.57 6.69
C PHE A 37 -10.33 -7.70 7.26
N LYS A 38 -9.35 -7.58 6.38
CA LYS A 38 -7.93 -7.55 6.73
C LYS A 38 -7.48 -6.10 6.92
N ASN A 39 -7.13 -5.75 8.15
CA ASN A 39 -6.52 -4.44 8.47
C ASN A 39 -5.05 -4.47 8.04
N VAL A 40 -4.65 -3.53 7.19
CA VAL A 40 -3.27 -3.42 6.70
C VAL A 40 -2.71 -2.03 7.01
N SER A 41 -1.41 -1.96 7.29
CA SER A 41 -0.72 -0.67 7.42
C SER A 41 -0.85 0.10 6.11
N GLY A 42 -1.43 1.29 6.16
CA GLY A 42 -1.62 2.08 4.95
C GLY A 42 -0.49 3.07 4.71
N PHE A 43 -0.71 3.95 3.75
CA PHE A 43 0.30 4.89 3.27
C PHE A 43 0.37 6.14 4.12
N SER A 44 1.56 6.72 4.25
CA SER A 44 1.70 8.07 4.76
C SER A 44 1.38 9.07 3.67
N GLU A 45 0.67 10.15 4.01
CA GLU A 45 0.46 11.23 3.06
C GLU A 45 1.79 11.93 2.74
N ARG A 46 2.10 12.03 1.44
CA ARG A 46 3.36 12.60 0.96
C ARG A 46 3.14 13.39 -0.32
N VAL A 47 3.87 14.50 -0.46
CA VAL A 47 3.81 15.36 -1.65
C VAL A 47 4.26 14.64 -2.91
N ILE A 48 5.14 13.63 -2.80
CA ILE A 48 5.62 12.82 -3.92
C ILE A 48 4.49 12.25 -4.79
N PHE A 49 3.37 11.85 -4.19
CA PHE A 49 2.24 11.31 -4.97
C PHE A 49 1.63 12.36 -5.89
N LYS A 50 1.58 13.63 -5.46
CA LYS A 50 1.10 14.75 -6.27
C LYS A 50 2.10 15.12 -7.35
N GLU A 51 3.39 15.08 -7.05
CA GLU A 51 4.45 15.32 -8.04
C GLU A 51 4.42 14.27 -9.15
N LEU A 52 4.41 12.98 -8.77
CA LEU A 52 4.37 11.89 -9.74
C LEU A 52 3.07 11.88 -10.56
N PHE A 53 1.95 12.29 -9.96
CA PHE A 53 0.67 12.38 -10.67
C PHE A 53 0.73 13.37 -11.85
N LEU A 54 1.42 14.51 -11.70
CA LEU A 54 1.56 15.49 -12.78
C LEU A 54 2.33 14.92 -13.97
N ASP A 55 3.26 14.01 -13.71
CA ASP A 55 4.08 13.36 -14.73
C ASP A 55 3.46 12.05 -15.25
N GLY A 56 2.31 11.61 -14.71
CA GLY A 56 1.71 10.31 -15.00
C GLY A 56 2.53 9.12 -14.50
N LEU A 57 3.41 9.34 -13.52
CA LEU A 57 4.33 8.36 -12.96
C LEU A 57 3.78 7.73 -11.67
N THR A 58 4.35 6.58 -11.30
CA THR A 58 4.09 5.90 -10.03
C THR A 58 5.36 5.68 -9.22
N LEU A 59 5.22 5.25 -7.96
CA LEU A 59 6.36 4.89 -7.10
C LEU A 59 7.22 3.76 -7.68
N LEU A 60 6.64 2.91 -8.53
CA LEU A 60 7.34 1.79 -9.16
C LEU A 60 8.25 2.26 -10.29
N ASP A 61 7.95 3.41 -10.91
CA ASP A 61 8.70 3.97 -12.04
C ASP A 61 9.95 4.74 -11.57
N LEU A 62 10.04 5.06 -10.28
CA LEU A 62 11.17 5.76 -9.67
C LEU A 62 12.53 5.05 -9.84
N THR A 63 12.54 3.74 -10.12
CA THR A 63 13.77 2.99 -10.40
C THR A 63 14.23 3.09 -11.84
N GLN A 64 13.30 3.34 -12.77
CA GLN A 64 13.53 3.33 -14.21
C GLN A 64 13.74 4.75 -14.72
N VAL A 65 12.95 5.69 -14.21
CA VAL A 65 13.11 7.09 -14.50
C VAL A 65 14.27 7.59 -13.64
N LYS A 66 15.38 7.96 -14.29
CA LYS A 66 16.39 8.84 -13.68
C LYS A 66 15.72 10.18 -13.41
N LEU A 67 14.85 10.25 -12.40
CA LEU A 67 14.26 11.50 -11.97
C LEU A 67 15.45 12.41 -11.67
N SER A 68 15.56 13.53 -12.40
CA SER A 68 16.66 14.47 -12.24
C SER A 68 16.68 15.12 -10.83
N ARG A 69 15.70 14.78 -9.99
CA ARG A 69 15.66 15.10 -8.56
C ARG A 69 16.27 13.97 -7.75
N SER A 70 17.23 14.35 -6.90
CA SER A 70 17.80 13.48 -5.86
C SER A 70 16.70 12.69 -5.14
N LEU A 71 16.90 11.37 -5.02
CA LEU A 71 16.01 10.50 -4.26
C LEU A 71 16.02 10.95 -2.79
N ASN A 72 14.95 11.62 -2.37
CA ASN A 72 14.77 12.01 -0.98
C ASN A 72 14.39 10.79 -0.13
N ILE A 73 14.75 10.80 1.16
CA ILE A 73 14.39 9.77 2.16
C ILE A 73 12.88 9.47 2.14
N ALA A 74 12.05 10.48 1.88
CA ALA A 74 10.60 10.33 1.76
C ALA A 74 10.18 9.35 0.63
N HIS A 75 10.93 9.29 -0.47
CA HIS A 75 10.64 8.41 -1.60
C HIS A 75 10.95 6.96 -1.24
N VAL A 76 12.06 6.72 -0.55
CA VAL A 76 12.45 5.40 -0.06
C VAL A 76 11.40 4.88 0.92
N ALA A 77 10.96 5.70 1.86
CA ALA A 77 9.90 5.34 2.80
C ALA A 77 8.58 5.02 2.09
N ALA A 78 8.16 5.83 1.12
CA ALA A 78 6.94 5.56 0.34
C ALA A 78 7.01 4.21 -0.41
N ARG A 79 8.17 3.88 -0.99
CA ARG A 79 8.40 2.59 -1.65
C ARG A 79 8.38 1.42 -0.66
N GLN A 80 8.93 1.60 0.53
CA GLN A 80 8.88 0.57 1.56
C GLN A 80 7.44 0.29 1.99
N GLU A 81 6.64 1.34 2.24
CA GLU A 81 5.21 1.22 2.56
C GLU A 81 4.43 0.48 1.46
N LEU A 82 4.75 0.75 0.19
CA LEU A 82 4.15 0.04 -0.95
C LEU A 82 4.53 -1.44 -0.96
N ARG A 83 5.81 -1.75 -0.70
CA ARG A 83 6.29 -3.14 -0.64
C ARG A 83 5.61 -3.91 0.49
N ASP A 84 5.47 -3.29 1.66
CA ASP A 84 4.79 -3.91 2.80
C ASP A 84 3.32 -4.21 2.47
N PHE A 85 2.64 -3.28 1.78
CA PHE A 85 1.27 -3.49 1.31
C PHE A 85 1.17 -4.65 0.31
N LEU A 86 2.03 -4.68 -0.71
CA LEU A 86 2.06 -5.74 -1.73
C LEU A 86 2.30 -7.12 -1.11
N ASN A 87 3.18 -7.19 -0.10
CA ASN A 87 3.40 -8.41 0.67
C ASN A 87 2.14 -8.80 1.46
N CYS A 88 1.45 -7.85 2.10
CA CYS A 88 0.22 -8.12 2.83
C CYS A 88 -0.87 -8.72 1.95
N ILE A 89 -1.01 -8.29 0.69
CA ILE A 89 -2.03 -8.84 -0.23
C ILE A 89 -1.57 -10.10 -0.97
N ASN A 90 -0.39 -10.65 -0.65
CA ASN A 90 0.19 -11.80 -1.33
C ASN A 90 0.20 -11.63 -2.86
N ILE A 91 0.70 -10.50 -3.35
CA ILE A 91 0.65 -10.16 -4.78
C ILE A 91 1.24 -11.26 -5.67
N ASP A 92 2.26 -11.98 -5.20
CA ASP A 92 2.89 -13.08 -5.94
C ASP A 92 1.88 -14.18 -6.29
N LYS A 93 1.01 -14.56 -5.34
CA LYS A 93 -0.05 -15.54 -5.58
C LYS A 93 -1.05 -15.04 -6.62
N ILE A 94 -1.35 -13.75 -6.61
CA ILE A 94 -2.26 -13.13 -7.58
C ILE A 94 -1.62 -13.15 -8.98
N ILE A 95 -0.34 -12.80 -9.08
CA ILE A 95 0.42 -12.82 -10.33
C ILE A 95 0.49 -14.24 -10.89
N ASP A 96 0.83 -15.23 -10.07
CA ASP A 96 0.92 -16.63 -10.48
C ASP A 96 -0.42 -17.18 -10.94
N ALA A 97 -1.50 -16.89 -10.21
CA ALA A 97 -2.85 -17.26 -10.62
C ALA A 97 -3.26 -16.62 -11.95
N THR A 98 -2.82 -15.38 -12.20
CA THR A 98 -3.10 -14.66 -13.45
C THR A 98 -2.31 -15.25 -14.61
N LYS A 99 -1.03 -15.59 -14.43
CA LYS A 99 -0.21 -16.26 -15.44
C LYS A 99 -0.76 -17.63 -15.82
N ASN A 100 -1.15 -18.43 -14.84
CA ASN A 100 -1.71 -19.76 -15.09
C ASN A 100 -3.04 -19.70 -15.87
N LYS A 101 -3.87 -18.67 -15.63
CA LYS A 101 -5.06 -18.42 -16.44
C LYS A 101 -4.72 -17.99 -17.87
N ALA A 102 -3.74 -17.10 -18.04
CA ALA A 102 -3.32 -16.66 -19.36
C ALA A 102 -2.68 -17.78 -20.20
N ALA A 103 -2.04 -18.78 -19.57
CA ALA A 103 -1.49 -19.95 -20.24
C ALA A 103 -2.54 -21.03 -20.57
N ALA A 104 -3.74 -20.94 -20.00
CA ALA A 104 -4.84 -21.89 -20.21
C ALA A 104 -5.89 -21.41 -21.24
N VAL A 105 -5.67 -20.24 -21.85
CA VAL A 105 -6.48 -19.63 -22.94
C VAL A 105 -5.62 -19.60 -24.19
#